data_AF-A0A7S3ZEQ1-F1
#
_entry.id   AF-A0A7S3ZEQ1-F1
#
_cell.length_a   1.000
_cell.length_b   1.000
_cell.length_c   1.000
_cell.angle_alpha   90.00
_cell.angle_beta   90.00
_cell.angle_gamma   90.00
#
_symmetry.space_group_name_H-M   'P 1'
#
loop_
_entity.id
_entity.type
_entity.pdbx_description
1 polymer ?
#
loop_
_entity_poly.entity_id
_entity_poly.type
_entity_poly.pdbx_seq_one_letter_code
_entity_poly.pdbx_strand_id
1 'polypeptide(L)'
;YMVKIQTEGKFDDPKYKALSARLSSMWTTRLYPYPQCFLDSREKQNEEIYTLVQGPDEFSVAGVLAQTNFTGELHKITAPTLMTHGRFDTMTLPQQQIIANQIPNLHRLIT
;
A
#
# COMPACT_ATOMS: atom_id res chain seq x y z
N TYR A 1 -12.46 15.18 5.24
CA TYR A 1 -11.48 16.19 4.78
C TYR A 1 -10.53 15.61 3.74
N MET A 2 -9.72 14.58 4.06
CA MET A 2 -8.77 13.99 3.09
C MET A 2 -9.45 13.56 1.78
N VAL A 3 -10.57 12.83 1.85
CA VAL A 3 -11.36 12.44 0.66
C VAL A 3 -11.69 13.63 -0.25
N LYS A 4 -12.10 14.78 0.32
CA LYS A 4 -12.38 15.99 -0.46
C LYS A 4 -11.13 16.48 -1.20
N ILE A 5 -9.98 16.54 -0.50
CA ILE A 5 -8.70 16.96 -1.09
C ILE A 5 -8.28 16.01 -2.22
N GLN A 6 -8.44 14.70 -2.00
CA GLN A 6 -8.12 13.66 -2.98
C GLN A 6 -8.98 13.82 -4.25
N THR A 7 -10.29 14.00 -4.10
CA THR A 7 -11.22 14.22 -5.23
C THR A 7 -10.92 15.52 -5.98
N GLU A 8 -10.47 16.56 -5.28
CA GLU A 8 -10.09 17.85 -5.90
C GLU A 8 -8.66 17.84 -6.48
N GLY A 9 -7.88 16.77 -6.30
CA GLY A 9 -6.51 16.65 -6.79
C GLY A 9 -5.49 17.55 -6.06
N LYS A 10 -5.80 18.06 -4.87
CA LYS A 10 -5.00 19.08 -4.15
C LYS A 10 -4.01 18.48 -3.15
N PHE A 11 -3.21 17.52 -3.59
CA PHE A 11 -2.29 16.75 -2.73
C PHE A 11 -1.18 17.58 -2.07
N ASP A 12 -0.93 18.80 -2.58
CA ASP A 12 0.02 19.74 -1.98
C ASP A 12 -0.47 20.48 -0.74
N ASP A 13 -1.75 20.33 -0.37
CA ASP A 13 -2.31 20.94 0.83
C ASP A 13 -1.50 20.54 2.10
N PRO A 14 -1.00 21.52 2.89
CA PRO A 14 -0.16 21.22 4.06
C PRO A 14 -0.84 20.35 5.12
N LYS A 15 -2.16 20.52 5.33
CA LYS A 15 -2.93 19.71 6.28
C LYS A 15 -3.15 18.31 5.74
N TYR A 16 -3.34 18.15 4.43
CA TYR A 16 -3.38 16.84 3.79
C TYR A 16 -2.05 16.09 3.98
N LYS A 17 -0.92 16.72 3.67
CA LYS A 17 0.43 16.13 3.86
C LYS A 17 0.67 15.71 5.32
N ALA A 18 0.32 16.56 6.28
CA ALA A 18 0.44 16.23 7.71
C ALA A 18 -0.42 15.02 8.12
N LEU A 19 -1.64 14.91 7.60
CA LEU A 19 -2.52 13.77 7.88
C LEU A 19 -2.02 12.49 7.20
N SER A 20 -1.55 12.58 5.95
CA SER A 20 -0.97 11.45 5.21
C SER A 20 0.29 10.91 5.90
N ALA A 21 1.16 11.80 6.40
CA ALA A 21 2.30 11.41 7.23
C ALA A 21 1.89 10.70 8.53
N ARG A 22 0.82 11.19 9.19
CA ARG A 22 0.27 10.54 10.39
C ARG A 22 -0.27 9.14 10.07
N LEU A 23 -0.99 8.96 8.95
CA LEU A 23 -1.44 7.64 8.51
C LEU A 23 -0.25 6.71 8.23
N SER A 24 0.77 7.21 7.53
CA SER A 24 1.99 6.45 7.22
C SER A 24 2.70 5.95 8.49
N SER A 25 2.76 6.77 9.56
CA SER A 25 3.34 6.37 10.85
C SER A 25 2.55 5.28 11.59
N MET A 26 1.26 5.10 11.24
CA MET A 26 0.39 4.12 11.89
C MET A 26 0.30 2.82 11.09
N TRP A 27 0.35 2.91 9.75
CA TRP A 27 -0.02 1.82 8.85
C TRP A 27 1.05 1.39 7.85
N THR A 28 2.07 2.22 7.59
CA THR A 28 3.16 1.89 6.67
C THR A 28 4.41 1.48 7.43
N THR A 29 4.97 2.40 8.23
CA THR A 29 6.09 2.11 9.12
C THR A 29 5.82 2.69 10.49
N ARG A 30 5.79 1.79 11.48
CA ARG A 30 5.48 2.11 12.88
C ARG A 30 6.71 2.26 13.74
N LEU A 31 7.88 1.99 13.19
CA LEU A 31 9.16 2.13 13.88
C LEU A 31 9.55 3.61 13.92
N TYR A 32 9.94 4.09 15.10
CA TYR A 32 10.47 5.42 15.30
C TYR A 32 11.74 5.35 16.15
N PRO A 33 12.87 5.95 15.72
CA PRO A 33 13.07 6.63 14.43
C PRO A 33 12.89 5.68 13.25
N TYR A 34 12.63 6.23 12.05
CA TYR A 34 12.52 5.40 10.85
C TYR A 34 13.81 4.62 10.61
N PRO A 35 13.73 3.33 10.24
CA PRO A 35 14.92 2.54 9.92
C PRO A 35 15.71 3.17 8.77
N GLN A 36 17.04 3.11 8.81
CA GLN A 36 17.88 3.73 7.78
C GLN A 36 17.55 3.22 6.37
N CYS A 37 17.31 1.91 6.23
CA CYS A 37 16.93 1.32 4.93
C CYS A 37 15.63 1.91 4.36
N PHE A 38 14.68 2.30 5.21
CA PHE A 38 13.45 2.96 4.78
C PHE A 38 13.75 4.37 4.25
N LEU A 39 14.57 5.14 4.97
CA LEU A 39 15.00 6.46 4.54
C LEU A 39 15.77 6.42 3.21
N ASP A 40 16.73 5.49 3.09
CA ASP A 40 17.52 5.30 1.86
C ASP A 40 16.64 4.96 0.65
N SER A 41 15.59 4.16 0.85
CA SER A 41 14.64 3.81 -0.22
C SER A 41 13.81 5.01 -0.67
N ARG A 42 13.39 5.87 0.27
CA ARG A 42 12.61 7.08 -0.01
C ARG A 42 13.44 8.13 -0.72
N GLU A 43 14.72 8.28 -0.36
CA GLU A 43 15.65 9.20 -1.03
C GLU A 43 15.88 8.81 -2.50
N LYS A 44 15.94 7.51 -2.80
CA LYS A 44 16.19 6.99 -4.15
C LYS A 44 14.92 6.79 -4.98
N GLN A 45 13.75 7.10 -4.43
CA GLN A 45 12.48 6.89 -5.11
C GLN A 45 12.33 7.84 -6.30
N ASN A 46 11.97 7.30 -7.45
CA ASN A 46 11.58 8.12 -8.60
C ASN A 46 10.09 8.49 -8.46
N GLU A 47 9.82 9.73 -8.04
CA GLU A 47 8.47 10.24 -7.82
C GLU A 47 7.62 10.31 -9.12
N GLU A 48 8.25 10.49 -10.29
CA GLU A 48 7.54 10.47 -11.58
C GLU A 48 6.96 9.08 -11.86
N ILE A 49 7.79 8.04 -11.73
CA ILE A 49 7.36 6.65 -11.93
C ILE A 49 6.36 6.23 -10.86
N TYR A 50 6.60 6.59 -9.59
CA TYR A 50 5.69 6.28 -8.50
C TYR A 50 4.30 6.89 -8.76
N THR A 51 4.23 8.17 -9.09
CA THR A 51 2.97 8.87 -9.35
C THR A 51 2.25 8.31 -10.58
N LEU A 52 2.99 7.95 -11.63
CA LEU A 52 2.43 7.35 -12.84
C LEU A 52 1.79 5.98 -12.57
N VAL A 53 2.46 5.13 -11.80
CA VAL A 53 2.04 3.73 -11.59
C VAL A 53 1.04 3.60 -10.45
N GLN A 54 1.37 4.15 -9.28
CA GLN A 54 0.57 4.07 -8.07
C GLN A 54 -0.47 5.18 -8.05
N GLY A 55 -0.02 6.42 -8.14
CA GLY A 55 -0.80 7.62 -7.88
C GLY A 55 -0.10 8.56 -6.90
N PRO A 56 -0.77 9.66 -6.51
CA PRO A 56 -0.17 10.77 -5.77
C PRO A 56 0.36 10.40 -4.38
N ASP A 57 -0.22 9.40 -3.70
CA ASP A 57 0.32 8.84 -2.46
C ASP A 57 -0.19 7.42 -2.17
N GLU A 58 0.29 6.83 -1.07
CA GLU A 58 -0.05 5.48 -0.60
C GLU A 58 -1.56 5.26 -0.36
N PHE A 59 -2.31 6.32 -0.08
CA PHE A 59 -3.73 6.27 0.29
C PHE A 59 -4.63 6.77 -0.85
N SER A 60 -4.09 6.99 -2.05
CA SER A 60 -4.79 7.50 -3.22
C SER A 60 -4.25 6.86 -4.50
N VAL A 61 -4.70 5.64 -4.77
CA VAL A 61 -4.36 4.94 -6.02
C VAL A 61 -5.12 5.58 -7.18
N ALA A 62 -4.39 6.08 -8.18
CA ALA A 62 -4.95 6.74 -9.35
C ALA A 62 -4.12 6.52 -10.64
N GLY A 63 -2.96 5.85 -10.55
CA GLY A 63 -2.08 5.57 -11.68
C GLY A 63 -2.52 4.36 -12.51
N VAL A 64 -1.59 3.79 -13.27
CA VAL A 64 -1.80 2.59 -14.09
C VAL A 64 -2.44 1.43 -13.31
N LEU A 65 -2.09 1.28 -12.03
CA LEU A 65 -2.61 0.20 -11.19
C LEU A 65 -4.07 0.38 -10.77
N ALA A 66 -4.68 1.55 -10.95
CA ALA A 66 -6.05 1.82 -10.47
C ALA A 66 -7.12 0.89 -11.06
N GLN A 67 -6.89 0.35 -12.26
CA GLN A 67 -7.79 -0.59 -12.92
C GLN A 67 -7.25 -2.03 -12.95
N THR A 68 -6.12 -2.28 -12.29
CA THR A 68 -5.47 -3.59 -12.33
C THR A 68 -6.09 -4.51 -11.27
N ASN A 69 -6.61 -5.66 -11.69
CA ASN A 69 -7.15 -6.68 -10.78
C ASN A 69 -6.87 -8.09 -11.28
N PHE A 70 -5.94 -8.77 -10.62
CA PHE A 70 -5.58 -10.17 -10.92
C PHE A 70 -6.22 -11.18 -9.97
N THR A 71 -7.15 -10.77 -9.10
CA THR A 71 -7.75 -11.64 -8.07
C THR A 71 -8.30 -12.94 -8.68
N GLY A 72 -8.98 -12.84 -9.83
CA GLY A 72 -9.55 -13.99 -10.53
C GLY A 72 -8.51 -14.92 -11.17
N GLU A 73 -7.24 -14.53 -11.24
CA GLU A 73 -6.15 -15.30 -11.84
C GLU A 73 -5.21 -15.93 -10.79
N LEU A 74 -5.35 -15.57 -9.51
CA LEU A 74 -4.47 -16.03 -8.44
C LEU A 74 -4.48 -17.55 -8.26
N HIS A 75 -5.55 -18.24 -8.67
CA HIS A 75 -5.64 -19.70 -8.67
C HIS A 75 -4.60 -20.39 -9.57
N LYS A 76 -4.01 -19.64 -10.51
CA LYS A 76 -2.92 -20.13 -11.37
C LYS A 76 -1.59 -20.28 -10.61
N ILE A 77 -1.46 -19.68 -9.43
CA ILE A 77 -0.27 -19.82 -8.58
C ILE A 77 -0.34 -21.17 -7.87
N THR A 78 0.42 -22.15 -8.38
CA THR A 78 0.46 -23.51 -7.84
C THR A 78 1.64 -23.77 -6.91
N ALA A 79 2.67 -22.92 -6.95
CA ALA A 79 3.83 -23.02 -6.07
C ALA A 79 3.43 -22.82 -4.59
N PRO A 80 4.09 -23.51 -3.64
CA PRO A 80 3.93 -23.23 -2.22
C PRO A 80 4.17 -21.74 -1.93
N THR A 81 3.20 -21.07 -1.32
CA THR A 81 3.20 -19.61 -1.15
C THR A 81 3.06 -19.25 0.32
N LEU A 82 3.94 -18.39 0.84
CA LEU A 82 3.81 -17.78 2.16
C LEU A 82 3.30 -16.35 2.01
N MET A 83 2.26 -16.01 2.74
CA MET A 83 1.68 -14.69 2.80
C MET A 83 1.84 -14.10 4.19
N THR A 84 2.62 -13.03 4.29
CA THR A 84 2.88 -12.31 5.54
C THR A 84 2.06 -11.03 5.59
N HIS A 85 1.50 -10.71 6.76
CA HIS A 85 0.70 -9.49 6.94
C HIS A 85 0.84 -8.94 8.36
N GLY A 86 1.04 -7.63 8.47
CA GLY A 86 1.01 -6.95 9.75
C GLY A 86 -0.42 -6.62 10.18
N ARG A 87 -0.74 -6.76 11.47
CA ARG A 87 -2.06 -6.33 12.02
C ARG A 87 -2.43 -4.88 11.68
N PHE A 88 -1.42 -4.03 11.49
CA PHE A 88 -1.56 -2.62 11.16
C PHE A 88 -0.98 -2.28 9.78
N ASP A 89 -1.22 -3.11 8.78
CA ASP A 89 -0.79 -2.87 7.38
C ASP A 89 -1.74 -1.91 6.64
N THR A 90 -1.25 -1.20 5.61
CA THR A 90 -2.09 -0.41 4.70
C THR A 90 -3.03 -1.30 3.89
N MET A 91 -2.60 -2.51 3.55
CA MET A 91 -3.46 -3.52 2.95
C MET A 91 -4.23 -4.30 4.02
N THR A 92 -5.46 -3.87 4.29
CA THR A 92 -6.31 -4.40 5.37
C THR A 92 -6.54 -5.92 5.33
N LEU A 93 -6.78 -6.52 6.51
CA LEU A 93 -7.05 -7.95 6.67
C LEU A 93 -8.16 -8.50 5.75
N PRO A 94 -9.31 -7.81 5.51
CA PRO A 94 -10.30 -8.28 4.54
C PRO A 94 -9.76 -8.42 3.11
N GLN A 95 -8.92 -7.50 2.65
CA GLN A 95 -8.30 -7.58 1.31
C GLN A 95 -7.33 -8.77 1.23
N GLN A 96 -6.54 -8.96 2.28
CA GLN A 96 -5.65 -10.11 2.41
C GLN A 96 -6.43 -11.44 2.42
N GLN A 97 -7.61 -11.48 3.05
CA GLN A 97 -8.46 -12.68 3.03
C GLN A 97 -8.96 -13.02 1.63
N ILE A 98 -9.32 -12.00 0.82
CA ILE A 98 -9.74 -12.21 -0.58
C ILE A 98 -8.61 -12.89 -1.35
N ILE A 99 -7.39 -12.36 -1.27
CA ILE A 99 -6.20 -12.93 -1.94
C ILE A 99 -5.94 -14.37 -1.46
N ALA A 100 -5.92 -14.57 -0.13
CA ALA A 100 -5.63 -15.87 0.46
C ALA A 100 -6.59 -16.97 0.00
N ASN A 101 -7.87 -16.63 -0.20
CA ASN A 101 -8.89 -17.58 -0.65
C ASN A 101 -8.72 -18.02 -2.11
N GLN A 102 -7.93 -17.29 -2.91
CA GLN A 102 -7.76 -17.60 -4.34
C GLN A 102 -6.50 -18.43 -4.64
N ILE A 103 -5.57 -18.57 -3.69
CA ILE A 103 -4.30 -19.29 -3.91
C ILE A 103 -4.37 -20.65 -3.20
N PRO A 104 -4.36 -21.79 -3.91
CA PRO A 104 -4.64 -23.12 -3.33
C PRO A 104 -3.64 -23.57 -2.25
N ASN A 105 -2.36 -23.26 -2.41
CA ASN A 105 -1.26 -23.75 -1.57
C ASN A 105 -0.66 -22.64 -0.69
N LEU A 106 -1.53 -21.77 -0.15
CA LEU A 106 -1.11 -20.59 0.58
C LEU A 106 -1.13 -20.81 2.09
N HIS A 107 -0.01 -20.46 2.74
CA HIS A 107 0.11 -20.37 4.20
C HIS A 107 0.11 -18.91 4.62
N ARG A 108 -0.63 -18.58 5.69
CA ARG A 108 -0.73 -17.22 6.21
C ARG A 108 0.06 -17.08 7.50
N LEU A 109 0.82 -15.99 7.61
CA LEU A 109 1.46 -15.54 8.83
C LEU A 109 1.00 -14.10 9.10
N ILE A 110 0.18 -13.93 10.14
CA ILE A 110 -0.29 -12.61 10.58
C ILE A 110 0.46 -12.26 11.86
N THR A 111 1.12 -11.09 11.87
CA THR A 111 1.96 -10.60 12.98
C THR A 111 1.44 -9.30 13.57
#